data_AF-A0A6G9Y8H9-F1
#
_entry.id   AF-A0A6G9Y8H9-F1
#
_cell.length_a   1.000
_cell.length_b   1.000
_cell.length_c   1.000
_cell.angle_alpha   90.00
_cell.angle_beta   90.00
_cell.angle_gamma   90.00
#
_symmetry.space_group_name_H-M   'P 1'
#
loop_
_entity.id
_entity.type
_entity.pdbx_description
1 polymer ?
#
loop_
_entity_poly.entity_id
_entity_poly.type
_entity_poly.pdbx_seq_one_letter_code
_entity_poly.pdbx_strand_id
1 'polypeptide(L)'
;MSAPTATRGHVRGTLVRISLRLLLIAVATGVAFRETWVRLVHDAAHGSSIGHAYVLLALAMLAAIGTMLRPRRELPIHDRQTDVIVGLMALGAAISVQGLLLPRYRYLYEMLHLDLLAAWLFLFGACVLLFGLRPTTRFWPTWLLLLAVFPVPYRMVRTAIGGSGFDSGVAMLPFAAFAAAIAMGRTRIRALIGAVGTLLVGAVVLAALRFFWPDAPIFAYQAIPSLLAVFVMGLVMYFDVRRRGPSYKPVDRPIEPLKAQQVLSAVAAVVVAACALTVLPIPPGYDRQFPLVAGLDLNRPHVPPNGWTLLAEREYSWSHRFFGDRSVLTRYLIRAERPNPQWDKESRRRRVVVDTVDAPDGYAIDRLPEFVLYNLSQPRVGPATWLDLGNGITARLNVVLDDRKLLSWTWLSWNWRDGDRAERVSLIAADNHLPDAEFPQPQPSVFGIFDNVINIFFRGNAVVLDSDAHVVDADTQPKDQDLVTDLAKQIIQAGLRS
;
A
#
# COMPACT_ATOMS: atom_id res chain seq x y z
N MET A 1 -51.68 -23.90 13.41
CA MET A 1 -50.34 -24.52 13.32
C MET A 1 -49.35 -23.68 14.12
N SER A 2 -49.06 -24.11 15.34
CA SER A 2 -48.08 -23.49 16.24
C SER A 2 -46.66 -23.76 15.72
N ALA A 3 -45.87 -22.69 15.53
CA ALA A 3 -44.46 -22.81 15.17
C ALA A 3 -43.71 -23.59 16.26
N PRO A 4 -42.86 -24.57 15.90
CA PRO A 4 -42.11 -25.32 16.89
C PRO A 4 -41.15 -24.37 17.62
N THR A 5 -41.29 -24.31 18.94
CA THR A 5 -40.35 -23.68 19.87
C THR A 5 -39.00 -24.38 19.72
N ALA A 6 -38.08 -23.78 18.96
CA ALA A 6 -36.70 -24.21 18.92
C ALA A 6 -36.17 -24.27 20.36
N THR A 7 -35.82 -25.47 20.83
CA THR A 7 -35.34 -25.70 22.19
C THR A 7 -34.09 -24.84 22.43
N ARG A 8 -34.01 -24.15 23.58
CA ARG A 8 -32.89 -23.24 23.94
C ARG A 8 -31.50 -23.88 23.73
N GLY A 9 -31.41 -25.22 23.82
CA GLY A 9 -30.19 -25.98 23.54
C GLY A 9 -29.74 -25.94 22.07
N HIS A 10 -30.66 -25.95 21.10
CA HIS A 10 -30.33 -25.90 19.67
C HIS A 10 -29.78 -24.54 19.24
N VAL A 11 -30.33 -23.46 19.82
CA VAL A 11 -29.87 -22.08 19.62
C VAL A 11 -28.46 -21.89 20.17
N ARG A 12 -28.19 -22.37 21.40
CA ARG A 12 -26.85 -22.34 22.01
C ARG A 12 -25.82 -23.14 21.20
N GLY A 13 -26.16 -24.35 20.76
CA GLY A 13 -25.25 -25.17 19.94
C GLY A 13 -24.91 -24.52 18.60
N THR A 14 -25.87 -23.84 17.97
CA THR A 14 -25.65 -23.12 16.71
C THR A 14 -24.76 -21.90 16.91
N LEU A 15 -25.01 -21.10 17.96
CA LEU A 15 -24.19 -19.95 18.33
C LEU A 15 -22.74 -20.35 18.59
N VAL A 16 -22.51 -21.39 19.39
CA VAL A 16 -21.16 -21.89 19.69
C VAL A 16 -20.41 -22.27 18.42
N ARG A 17 -21.07 -22.96 17.48
CA ARG A 17 -20.45 -23.36 16.21
C ARG A 17 -20.15 -22.17 15.29
N ILE A 18 -21.03 -21.16 15.24
CA ILE A 18 -20.77 -19.92 14.49
C ILE A 18 -19.55 -19.21 15.11
N SER A 19 -19.55 -19.03 16.43
CA SER A 19 -18.46 -18.38 17.14
C SER A 19 -17.13 -19.11 16.95
N LEU A 20 -17.12 -20.44 16.99
CA LEU A 20 -15.92 -21.23 16.76
C LEU A 20 -15.39 -21.07 15.32
N ARG A 21 -16.27 -21.03 14.31
CA ARG A 21 -15.86 -20.80 12.91
C ARG A 21 -15.32 -19.39 12.71
N LEU A 22 -15.95 -18.37 13.30
CA LEU A 22 -15.45 -17.00 13.27
C LEU A 22 -14.11 -16.87 13.98
N LEU A 23 -13.96 -17.50 15.14
CA LEU A 23 -12.71 -17.53 15.89
C LEU A 23 -11.61 -18.21 15.09
N LEU A 24 -11.89 -19.36 14.47
CA LEU A 24 -10.95 -20.05 13.58
C LEU A 24 -10.48 -19.14 12.45
N ILE A 25 -11.40 -18.45 11.76
CA ILE A 25 -11.05 -17.54 10.65
C ILE A 25 -10.19 -16.38 11.16
N ALA A 26 -10.58 -15.76 12.28
CA ALA A 26 -9.85 -14.64 12.86
C ALA A 26 -8.43 -15.05 13.28
N VAL A 27 -8.29 -16.19 13.97
CA VAL A 27 -6.98 -16.72 14.39
C VAL A 27 -6.16 -17.14 13.17
N ALA A 28 -6.74 -17.87 12.21
CA ALA A 28 -6.03 -18.30 11.01
C ALA A 28 -5.54 -17.11 10.17
N THR A 29 -6.36 -16.07 10.00
CA THR A 29 -5.97 -14.85 9.27
C THR A 29 -4.92 -14.06 10.03
N GLY A 30 -5.04 -13.96 11.36
CA GLY A 30 -4.06 -13.28 12.20
C GLY A 30 -2.69 -13.98 12.19
N VAL A 31 -2.68 -15.31 12.26
CA VAL A 31 -1.45 -16.11 12.28
C VAL A 31 -0.81 -16.18 10.89
N ALA A 32 -1.59 -16.45 9.84
CA ALA A 32 -1.12 -16.54 8.45
C ALA A 32 -0.43 -15.25 7.99
N PHE A 33 -0.94 -14.08 8.40
CA PHE A 33 -0.44 -12.77 8.00
C PHE A 33 0.20 -12.00 9.16
N ARG A 34 0.75 -12.70 10.17
CA ARG A 34 1.30 -12.07 11.38
C ARG A 34 2.34 -10.98 11.07
N GLU A 35 3.21 -11.24 10.10
CA GLU A 35 4.29 -10.31 9.72
C GLU A 35 3.74 -9.07 9.02
N THR A 36 2.73 -9.24 8.17
CA THR A 36 1.96 -8.14 7.57
C THR A 36 1.38 -7.26 8.67
N TRP A 37 0.67 -7.83 9.63
CA TRP A 37 0.03 -7.06 10.70
C TRP A 37 1.03 -6.30 11.56
N VAL A 38 2.14 -6.94 11.96
CA VAL A 38 3.20 -6.29 12.74
C VAL A 38 3.84 -5.15 11.97
N ARG A 39 4.15 -5.36 10.67
CA ARG A 39 4.70 -4.30 9.80
C ARG A 39 3.72 -3.13 9.67
N LEU A 40 2.44 -3.39 9.42
CA LEU A 40 1.43 -2.33 9.31
C LEU A 40 1.30 -1.50 10.60
N VAL A 41 1.36 -2.12 11.79
CA VAL A 41 1.34 -1.39 13.07
C VAL A 41 2.57 -0.50 13.17
N HIS A 42 3.75 -1.03 12.85
CA HIS A 42 4.99 -0.27 12.90
C HIS A 42 4.95 0.91 11.91
N ASP A 43 4.51 0.67 10.69
CA ASP A 43 4.41 1.69 9.64
C ASP A 43 3.42 2.79 10.02
N ALA A 44 2.24 2.42 10.54
CA ALA A 44 1.24 3.37 11.01
C ALA A 44 1.73 4.20 12.21
N ALA A 45 2.49 3.59 13.13
CA ALA A 45 3.05 4.28 14.30
C ALA A 45 4.09 5.36 13.93
N HIS A 46 4.80 5.18 12.82
CA HIS A 46 5.81 6.12 12.33
C HIS A 46 5.29 7.08 11.25
N GLY A 47 3.96 7.30 11.19
CA GLY A 47 3.37 8.33 10.33
C GLY A 47 2.97 7.87 8.93
N SER A 48 3.09 6.58 8.59
CA SER A 48 2.63 6.09 7.28
C SER A 48 1.12 6.21 7.12
N SER A 49 0.69 6.57 5.91
CA SER A 49 -0.72 6.60 5.52
C SER A 49 -1.38 5.20 5.46
N ILE A 50 -0.62 4.11 5.65
CA ILE A 50 -1.16 2.74 5.65
C ILE A 50 -2.16 2.47 6.79
N GLY A 51 -2.16 3.30 7.83
CA GLY A 51 -3.10 3.21 8.95
C GLY A 51 -4.58 3.17 8.54
N HIS A 52 -4.94 3.70 7.37
CA HIS A 52 -6.29 3.62 6.80
C HIS A 52 -6.81 2.17 6.68
N ALA A 53 -5.93 1.18 6.52
CA ALA A 53 -6.31 -0.24 6.47
C ALA A 53 -7.08 -0.67 7.73
N TYR A 54 -6.64 -0.24 8.91
CA TYR A 54 -7.33 -0.53 10.18
C TYR A 54 -8.68 0.20 10.29
N VAL A 55 -8.74 1.43 9.79
CA VAL A 55 -9.98 2.20 9.75
C VAL A 55 -11.00 1.53 8.83
N LEU A 56 -10.56 1.04 7.66
CA LEU A 56 -11.41 0.29 6.73
C LEU A 56 -11.88 -1.04 7.31
N LEU A 57 -11.04 -1.77 8.03
CA LEU A 57 -11.45 -2.97 8.77
C LEU A 57 -12.56 -2.63 9.77
N ALA A 58 -12.43 -1.56 10.53
CA ALA A 58 -13.45 -1.10 11.47
C ALA A 58 -14.76 -0.67 10.76
N LEU A 59 -14.66 0.09 9.67
CA LEU A 59 -15.81 0.48 8.86
C LEU A 59 -16.52 -0.73 8.22
N ALA A 60 -15.76 -1.71 7.74
CA ALA A 60 -16.29 -2.95 7.19
C ALA A 60 -17.03 -3.77 8.27
N MET A 61 -16.51 -3.83 9.50
CA MET A 61 -17.22 -4.44 10.62
C MET A 61 -18.55 -3.73 10.92
N LEU A 62 -18.57 -2.39 10.97
CA LEU A 62 -19.81 -1.62 11.17
C LEU A 62 -20.83 -1.86 10.03
N ALA A 63 -20.35 -1.89 8.79
CA ALA A 63 -21.16 -2.21 7.61
C ALA A 63 -21.70 -3.65 7.65
N ALA A 64 -20.89 -4.62 8.09
CA ALA A 64 -21.28 -6.01 8.26
C ALA A 64 -22.40 -6.15 9.31
N ILE A 65 -22.25 -5.49 10.46
CA ILE A 65 -23.27 -5.46 11.52
C ILE A 65 -24.59 -4.92 10.97
N GLY A 66 -24.56 -3.80 10.25
CA GLY A 66 -25.76 -3.25 9.63
C GLY A 66 -26.42 -4.20 8.61
N THR A 67 -25.61 -4.96 7.85
CA THR A 67 -26.10 -5.99 6.90
C THR A 67 -26.71 -7.20 7.61
N MET A 68 -26.13 -7.64 8.74
CA MET A 68 -26.71 -8.69 9.59
C MET A 68 -28.07 -8.27 10.15
N LEU A 69 -28.23 -6.99 10.50
CA LEU A 69 -29.46 -6.44 11.07
C LEU A 69 -30.61 -6.25 10.05
N ARG A 70 -30.44 -6.58 8.77
CA ARG A 70 -31.52 -6.49 7.75
C ARG A 70 -32.37 -7.78 7.70
N PRO A 71 -33.72 -7.71 7.72
CA PRO A 71 -34.59 -8.87 7.52
C PRO A 71 -34.52 -9.35 6.07
N ARG A 72 -34.32 -10.65 5.82
CA ARG A 72 -34.47 -11.28 4.49
C ARG A 72 -34.94 -12.72 4.61
N ARG A 73 -35.70 -13.17 3.60
CA ARG A 73 -36.10 -14.57 3.40
C ARG A 73 -35.23 -15.14 2.28
N GLU A 74 -34.45 -16.17 2.57
CA GLU A 74 -33.62 -16.86 1.58
C GLU A 74 -34.27 -18.18 1.16
N LEU A 75 -34.23 -18.48 -0.13
CA LEU A 75 -34.67 -19.78 -0.66
C LEU A 75 -33.66 -20.87 -0.26
N PRO A 76 -34.09 -22.06 0.18
CA PRO A 76 -33.21 -23.15 0.62
C PRO A 76 -32.64 -23.91 -0.58
N ILE A 77 -31.76 -23.26 -1.36
CA ILE A 77 -31.00 -23.90 -2.45
C ILE A 77 -29.52 -23.84 -2.05
N HIS A 78 -28.89 -25.00 -1.92
CA HIS A 78 -27.54 -25.17 -1.43
C HIS A 78 -26.78 -26.13 -2.34
N ASP A 79 -25.71 -25.65 -2.96
CA ASP A 79 -24.77 -26.48 -3.72
C ASP A 79 -23.40 -26.41 -3.03
N ARG A 80 -23.04 -27.50 -2.35
CA ARG A 80 -21.79 -27.58 -1.61
C ARG A 80 -20.57 -27.72 -2.52
N GLN A 81 -20.72 -28.27 -3.73
CA GLN A 81 -19.59 -28.44 -4.64
C GLN A 81 -19.09 -27.08 -5.12
N THR A 82 -20.00 -26.20 -5.51
CA THR A 82 -19.67 -24.82 -5.88
C THR A 82 -18.98 -24.06 -4.73
N ASP A 83 -19.46 -24.20 -3.50
CA ASP A 83 -18.82 -23.59 -2.32
C ASP A 83 -17.36 -24.04 -2.16
N VAL A 84 -17.11 -25.35 -2.29
CA VAL A 84 -15.76 -25.93 -2.13
C VAL A 84 -14.83 -25.44 -3.25
N ILE A 85 -15.30 -25.45 -4.50
CA ILE A 85 -14.51 -24.99 -5.65
C ILE A 85 -14.11 -23.52 -5.46
N VAL A 86 -15.09 -22.63 -5.21
CA VAL A 86 -14.82 -21.20 -5.07
C VAL A 86 -13.93 -20.91 -3.85
N GLY A 87 -14.19 -21.59 -2.74
CA GLY A 87 -13.38 -21.44 -1.52
C GLY A 87 -11.93 -21.88 -1.72
N LEU A 88 -11.70 -23.03 -2.35
CA LEU A 88 -10.34 -23.53 -2.65
C LEU A 88 -9.63 -22.64 -3.68
N MET A 89 -10.32 -22.16 -4.70
CA MET A 89 -9.76 -21.21 -5.67
C MET A 89 -9.32 -19.91 -5.00
N ALA A 90 -10.12 -19.37 -4.07
CA ALA A 90 -9.75 -18.17 -3.33
C ALA A 90 -8.55 -18.38 -2.40
N LEU A 91 -8.47 -19.51 -1.69
CA LEU A 91 -7.30 -19.87 -0.88
C LEU A 91 -6.04 -20.08 -1.75
N GLY A 92 -6.18 -20.78 -2.88
CA GLY A 92 -5.12 -20.98 -3.86
C GLY A 92 -4.61 -19.65 -4.40
N ALA A 93 -5.52 -18.73 -4.76
CA ALA A 93 -5.17 -17.39 -5.19
C ALA A 93 -4.44 -16.59 -4.11
N ALA A 94 -4.85 -16.68 -2.84
CA ALA A 94 -4.14 -16.05 -1.73
C ALA A 94 -2.69 -16.56 -1.61
N ILE A 95 -2.50 -17.87 -1.69
CA ILE A 95 -1.16 -18.51 -1.68
C ILE A 95 -0.35 -18.07 -2.90
N SER A 96 -0.94 -18.03 -4.09
CA SER A 96 -0.24 -17.58 -5.31
C SER A 96 0.15 -16.10 -5.25
N VAL A 97 -0.71 -15.24 -4.71
CA VAL A 97 -0.37 -13.82 -4.52
C VAL A 97 0.80 -13.67 -3.55
N GLN A 98 0.74 -14.35 -2.40
CA GLN A 98 1.79 -14.28 -1.37
C GLN A 98 3.10 -14.94 -1.82
N GLY A 99 3.03 -16.10 -2.48
CA GLY A 99 4.19 -16.93 -2.79
C GLY A 99 4.84 -16.65 -4.14
N LEU A 100 4.09 -16.12 -5.11
CA LEU A 100 4.58 -15.88 -6.47
C LEU A 100 4.63 -14.40 -6.83
N LEU A 101 3.54 -13.66 -6.60
CA LEU A 101 3.46 -12.25 -7.00
C LEU A 101 4.25 -11.34 -6.05
N LEU A 102 4.20 -11.59 -4.75
CA LEU A 102 4.88 -10.76 -3.75
C LEU A 102 6.42 -10.76 -3.92
N PRO A 103 7.12 -11.91 -4.07
CA PRO A 103 8.58 -11.89 -4.31
C PRO A 103 8.94 -11.22 -5.64
N ARG A 104 8.11 -11.44 -6.67
CA ARG A 104 8.28 -10.85 -8.00
C ARG A 104 8.20 -9.33 -7.98
N TYR A 105 7.30 -8.76 -7.19
CA TYR A 105 7.12 -7.31 -7.05
C TYR A 105 7.73 -6.75 -5.76
N ARG A 106 8.81 -7.36 -5.26
CA ARG A 106 9.45 -6.92 -4.00
C ARG A 106 9.78 -5.42 -3.98
N TYR A 107 10.17 -4.84 -5.12
CA TYR A 107 10.47 -3.40 -5.22
C TYR A 107 9.26 -2.50 -5.09
N LEU A 108 8.07 -2.99 -5.46
CA LEU A 108 6.82 -2.26 -5.33
C LEU A 108 6.07 -2.65 -4.06
N TYR A 109 6.67 -3.43 -3.16
CA TYR A 109 5.98 -3.98 -1.99
C TYR A 109 5.33 -2.88 -1.14
N GLU A 110 6.09 -1.85 -0.75
CA GLU A 110 5.56 -0.75 0.07
C GLU A 110 4.48 0.06 -0.65
N MET A 111 4.49 0.08 -1.99
CA MET A 111 3.47 0.74 -2.80
C MET A 111 2.18 -0.07 -2.86
N LEU A 112 2.30 -1.38 -3.10
CA LEU A 112 1.19 -2.27 -3.44
C LEU A 112 0.60 -2.98 -2.22
N HIS A 113 1.43 -3.46 -1.28
CA HIS A 113 1.03 -4.38 -0.22
C HIS A 113 0.10 -5.51 -0.74
N LEU A 114 0.61 -6.28 -1.71
CA LEU A 114 -0.13 -7.41 -2.29
C LEU A 114 -0.51 -8.47 -1.23
N ASP A 115 0.18 -8.50 -0.11
CA ASP A 115 -0.12 -9.31 1.06
C ASP A 115 -1.48 -8.95 1.70
N LEU A 116 -1.91 -7.69 1.66
CA LEU A 116 -3.26 -7.30 2.09
C LEU A 116 -4.35 -7.82 1.14
N LEU A 117 -4.06 -7.88 -0.16
CA LEU A 117 -4.95 -8.52 -1.13
C LEU A 117 -5.01 -10.04 -0.91
N ALA A 118 -3.87 -10.67 -0.61
CA ALA A 118 -3.83 -12.09 -0.24
C ALA A 118 -4.63 -12.35 1.06
N ALA A 119 -4.53 -11.48 2.06
CA ALA A 119 -5.31 -11.58 3.29
C ALA A 119 -6.81 -11.45 3.04
N TRP A 120 -7.22 -10.53 2.15
CA TRP A 120 -8.61 -10.39 1.72
C TRP A 120 -9.12 -11.65 1.02
N LEU A 121 -8.35 -12.22 0.08
CA LEU A 121 -8.69 -13.45 -0.64
C LEU A 121 -8.79 -14.65 0.31
N PHE A 122 -7.85 -14.77 1.24
CA PHE A 122 -7.86 -15.81 2.27
C PHE A 122 -9.10 -15.70 3.16
N LEU A 123 -9.39 -14.51 3.67
CA LEU A 123 -10.54 -14.24 4.53
C LEU A 123 -11.86 -14.53 3.80
N PHE A 124 -11.97 -14.14 2.52
CA PHE A 124 -13.13 -14.44 1.67
C PHE A 124 -13.27 -15.96 1.45
N GLY A 125 -12.20 -16.63 1.02
CA GLY A 125 -12.19 -18.08 0.79
C GLY A 125 -12.52 -18.90 2.03
N ALA A 126 -11.96 -18.52 3.19
CA ALA A 126 -12.26 -19.16 4.48
C ALA A 126 -13.73 -18.97 4.88
N CYS A 127 -14.30 -17.77 4.66
CA CYS A 127 -15.73 -17.52 4.85
C CYS A 127 -16.59 -18.41 3.93
N VAL A 128 -16.25 -18.52 2.65
CA VAL A 128 -16.97 -19.37 1.68
C VAL A 128 -16.90 -20.84 2.09
N LEU A 129 -15.74 -21.37 2.49
CA LEU A 129 -15.62 -22.78 2.88
C LEU A 129 -16.39 -23.11 4.16
N LEU A 130 -16.36 -22.22 5.15
CA LEU A 130 -16.92 -22.44 6.49
C LEU A 130 -18.39 -22.03 6.61
N PHE A 131 -18.87 -21.06 5.84
CA PHE A 131 -20.26 -20.60 5.88
C PHE A 131 -21.04 -20.83 4.58
N GLY A 132 -20.37 -21.14 3.48
CA GLY A 132 -20.96 -21.27 2.15
C GLY A 132 -20.84 -19.98 1.34
N LEU A 133 -20.92 -20.10 0.01
CA LEU A 133 -20.78 -18.97 -0.92
C LEU A 133 -21.93 -17.98 -0.75
N ARG A 134 -23.16 -18.48 -0.58
CA ARG A 134 -24.35 -17.63 -0.51
C ARG A 134 -24.41 -16.76 0.75
N PRO A 135 -24.19 -17.29 1.97
CA PRO A 135 -24.09 -16.45 3.17
C PRO A 135 -22.92 -15.47 3.10
N THR A 136 -21.83 -15.82 2.44
CA THR A 136 -20.65 -14.95 2.30
C THR A 136 -20.92 -13.81 1.30
N THR A 137 -21.43 -14.12 0.12
CA THR A 137 -21.77 -13.15 -0.94
C THR A 137 -22.93 -12.23 -0.56
N ARG A 138 -23.75 -12.59 0.44
CA ARG A 138 -24.71 -11.66 1.07
C ARG A 138 -24.06 -10.35 1.51
N PHE A 139 -22.80 -10.41 1.93
CA PHE A 139 -22.02 -9.26 2.37
C PHE A 139 -21.24 -8.60 1.23
N TRP A 140 -21.60 -8.81 -0.05
CA TRP A 140 -20.84 -8.28 -1.19
C TRP A 140 -20.50 -6.78 -1.09
N PRO A 141 -21.37 -5.86 -0.59
CA PRO A 141 -20.99 -4.45 -0.48
C PRO A 141 -19.90 -4.25 0.59
N THR A 142 -19.95 -5.03 1.67
CA THR A 142 -18.93 -5.04 2.72
C THR A 142 -17.62 -5.62 2.20
N TRP A 143 -17.66 -6.69 1.39
CA TRP A 143 -16.47 -7.23 0.73
C TRP A 143 -15.83 -6.21 -0.21
N LEU A 144 -16.64 -5.46 -0.97
CA LEU A 144 -16.17 -4.37 -1.84
C LEU A 144 -15.56 -3.23 -1.03
N LEU A 145 -16.17 -2.82 0.08
CA LEU A 145 -15.58 -1.84 1.00
C LEU A 145 -14.25 -2.36 1.57
N LEU A 146 -14.21 -3.62 1.98
CA LEU A 146 -13.02 -4.24 2.55
C LEU A 146 -11.89 -4.40 1.52
N LEU A 147 -12.22 -4.54 0.23
CA LEU A 147 -11.24 -4.56 -0.84
C LEU A 147 -10.43 -3.25 -0.91
N ALA A 148 -10.99 -2.13 -0.43
CA ALA A 148 -10.27 -0.86 -0.35
C ALA A 148 -9.13 -0.86 0.69
N VAL A 149 -8.97 -1.92 1.50
CA VAL A 149 -7.79 -2.13 2.35
C VAL A 149 -6.53 -2.25 1.49
N PHE A 150 -6.68 -2.68 0.23
CA PHE A 150 -5.61 -2.58 -0.76
C PHE A 150 -5.21 -1.10 -0.92
N PRO A 151 -3.95 -0.69 -0.65
CA PRO A 151 -3.62 0.72 -0.46
C PRO A 151 -3.69 1.59 -1.72
N VAL A 152 -3.61 1.00 -2.90
CA VAL A 152 -3.44 1.75 -4.15
C VAL A 152 -4.58 2.75 -4.41
N PRO A 153 -5.87 2.36 -4.40
CA PRO A 153 -6.95 3.31 -4.65
C PRO A 153 -6.98 4.45 -3.63
N TYR A 154 -6.73 4.15 -2.36
CA TYR A 154 -6.68 5.16 -1.30
C TYR A 154 -5.54 6.16 -1.54
N ARG A 155 -4.33 5.67 -1.83
CA ARG A 155 -3.15 6.50 -2.10
C ARG A 155 -3.33 7.36 -3.35
N MET A 156 -3.96 6.84 -4.39
CA MET A 156 -4.27 7.61 -5.60
C MET A 156 -5.16 8.82 -5.29
N VAL A 157 -6.25 8.60 -4.55
CA VAL A 157 -7.16 9.69 -4.13
C VAL A 157 -6.42 10.70 -3.27
N ARG A 158 -5.66 10.24 -2.27
CA ARG A 158 -4.88 11.11 -1.38
C ARG A 158 -3.88 11.98 -2.17
N THR A 159 -3.12 11.39 -3.09
CA THR A 159 -2.13 12.11 -3.90
C THR A 159 -2.79 13.05 -4.92
N ALA A 160 -3.95 12.69 -5.47
CA ALA A 160 -4.69 13.58 -6.37
C ALA A 160 -5.16 14.87 -5.68
N ILE A 161 -5.49 14.79 -4.38
CA ILE A 161 -5.96 15.95 -3.61
C ILE A 161 -4.78 16.83 -3.14
N GLY A 162 -3.70 16.23 -2.65
CA GLY A 162 -2.56 17.02 -2.17
C GLY A 162 -1.50 16.28 -1.35
N GLY A 163 -1.80 15.09 -0.84
CA GLY A 163 -0.83 14.27 -0.09
C GLY A 163 -0.65 14.63 1.38
N SER A 164 -1.33 15.63 1.92
CA SER A 164 -1.20 16.05 3.32
C SER A 164 -1.91 15.09 4.31
N GLY A 165 -1.71 15.33 5.62
CA GLY A 165 -2.49 14.67 6.67
C GLY A 165 -3.99 14.97 6.56
N PHE A 166 -4.35 16.22 6.26
CA PHE A 166 -5.74 16.63 6.03
C PHE A 166 -6.37 15.91 4.82
N ASP A 167 -5.64 15.82 3.71
CA ASP A 167 -6.09 15.14 2.49
C ASP A 167 -6.31 13.65 2.72
N SER A 168 -5.55 13.07 3.66
CA SER A 168 -5.73 11.68 4.09
C SER A 168 -7.10 11.45 4.73
N GLY A 169 -7.59 12.44 5.49
CA GLY A 169 -8.95 12.45 6.04
C GLY A 169 -10.01 12.66 4.97
N VAL A 170 -9.82 13.63 4.07
CA VAL A 170 -10.73 13.88 2.93
C VAL A 170 -10.89 12.63 2.08
N ALA A 171 -9.80 11.94 1.74
CA ALA A 171 -9.79 10.70 0.99
C ALA A 171 -10.54 9.55 1.70
N MET A 172 -10.64 9.58 3.03
CA MET A 172 -11.30 8.55 3.83
C MET A 172 -12.83 8.73 3.91
N LEU A 173 -13.33 9.96 3.77
CA LEU A 173 -14.76 10.29 3.89
C LEU A 173 -15.66 9.52 2.91
N PRO A 174 -15.31 9.33 1.62
CA PRO A 174 -16.10 8.51 0.71
C PRO A 174 -16.26 7.06 1.17
N PHE A 175 -15.21 6.44 1.72
CA PHE A 175 -15.28 5.08 2.25
C PHE A 175 -16.18 4.99 3.49
N ALA A 176 -16.11 5.99 4.38
CA ALA A 176 -17.04 6.11 5.52
C ALA A 176 -18.49 6.30 5.07
N ALA A 177 -18.74 7.15 4.08
CA ALA A 177 -20.07 7.35 3.52
C ALA A 177 -20.62 6.07 2.89
N PHE A 178 -19.78 5.32 2.17
CA PHE A 178 -20.14 4.02 1.62
C PHE A 178 -20.44 3.00 2.74
N ALA A 179 -19.60 2.94 3.78
CA ALA A 179 -19.84 2.12 4.96
C ALA A 179 -21.17 2.46 5.65
N ALA A 180 -21.48 3.75 5.80
CA ALA A 180 -22.74 4.24 6.35
C ALA A 180 -23.95 3.85 5.48
N ALA A 181 -23.83 3.98 4.15
CA ALA A 181 -24.86 3.54 3.21
C ALA A 181 -25.15 2.03 3.35
N ILE A 182 -24.11 1.21 3.52
CA ILE A 182 -24.24 -0.24 3.76
C ILE A 182 -24.80 -0.50 5.15
N ALA A 183 -24.38 0.21 6.19
CA ALA A 183 -24.88 -0.03 7.54
C ALA A 183 -26.37 0.35 7.68
N MET A 184 -26.77 1.47 7.08
CA MET A 184 -28.08 2.11 7.30
C MET A 184 -29.09 1.88 6.17
N GLY A 185 -28.65 1.37 5.02
CA GLY A 185 -29.42 1.25 3.77
C GLY A 185 -30.52 0.18 3.74
N ARG A 186 -31.44 0.21 4.72
CA ARG A 186 -32.69 -0.57 4.67
C ARG A 186 -33.57 -0.16 3.49
N THR A 187 -33.54 1.13 3.14
CA THR A 187 -34.15 1.71 1.95
C THR A 187 -33.11 2.56 1.23
N ARG A 188 -33.32 2.83 -0.07
CA ARG A 188 -32.41 3.71 -0.85
C ARG A 188 -32.27 5.10 -0.23
N ILE A 189 -33.39 5.65 0.27
CA ILE A 189 -33.41 6.95 0.94
C ILE A 189 -32.58 6.94 2.23
N ARG A 190 -32.74 5.92 3.09
CA ARG A 190 -31.94 5.82 4.32
C ARG A 190 -30.45 5.59 4.05
N ALA A 191 -30.12 4.86 2.98
CA ALA A 191 -28.74 4.72 2.53
C ALA A 191 -28.15 6.09 2.15
N LEU A 192 -28.91 6.88 1.39
CA LEU A 192 -28.50 8.23 0.97
C LEU A 192 -28.37 9.19 2.15
N ILE A 193 -29.34 9.23 3.07
CA ILE A 193 -29.27 10.08 4.27
C ILE A 193 -28.07 9.68 5.15
N GLY A 194 -27.84 8.37 5.32
CA GLY A 194 -26.67 7.87 6.04
C GLY A 194 -25.36 8.32 5.40
N ALA A 195 -25.22 8.13 4.09
CA ALA A 195 -24.02 8.53 3.35
C ALA A 195 -23.77 10.05 3.41
N VAL A 196 -24.77 10.86 3.06
CA VAL A 196 -24.68 12.33 3.04
C VAL A 196 -24.46 12.87 4.46
N GLY A 197 -25.19 12.36 5.45
CA GLY A 197 -25.00 12.74 6.84
C GLY A 197 -23.59 12.42 7.34
N THR A 198 -23.04 11.25 6.97
CA THR A 198 -21.66 10.89 7.31
C THR A 198 -20.63 11.79 6.63
N LEU A 199 -20.85 12.19 5.37
CA LEU A 199 -19.98 13.17 4.71
C LEU A 199 -20.01 14.53 5.42
N LEU A 200 -21.20 15.04 5.75
CA LEU A 200 -21.35 16.34 6.41
C LEU A 200 -20.75 16.35 7.82
N VAL A 201 -21.12 15.37 8.66
CA VAL A 201 -20.58 15.23 10.01
C VAL A 201 -19.07 14.99 9.96
N GLY A 202 -18.61 14.13 9.05
CA GLY A 202 -17.19 13.85 8.86
C GLY A 202 -16.40 15.08 8.42
N ALA A 203 -16.93 15.89 7.50
CA ALA A 203 -16.30 17.15 7.07
C ALA A 203 -16.20 18.16 8.22
N VAL A 204 -17.24 18.30 9.05
CA VAL A 204 -17.22 19.17 10.24
C VAL A 204 -16.17 18.69 11.25
N VAL A 205 -16.14 17.40 11.55
CA VAL A 205 -15.15 16.82 12.49
C VAL A 205 -13.74 16.95 11.93
N LEU A 206 -13.54 16.76 10.63
CA LEU A 206 -12.27 16.93 9.95
C LEU A 206 -11.77 18.37 10.00
N ALA A 207 -12.66 19.34 9.75
CA ALA A 207 -12.35 20.76 9.84
C ALA A 207 -12.00 21.17 11.28
N ALA A 208 -12.76 20.68 12.27
CA ALA A 208 -12.47 20.91 13.68
C ALA A 208 -11.11 20.31 14.07
N LEU A 209 -10.81 19.08 13.65
CA LEU A 209 -9.54 18.42 13.91
C LEU A 209 -8.36 19.24 13.33
N ARG A 210 -8.49 19.71 12.09
CA ARG A 210 -7.48 20.56 11.45
C ARG A 210 -7.27 21.89 12.18
N PHE A 211 -8.34 22.50 12.69
CA PHE A 211 -8.28 23.79 13.35
C PHE A 211 -7.68 23.70 14.77
N PHE A 212 -8.11 22.71 15.56
CA PHE A 212 -7.68 22.58 16.95
C PHE A 212 -6.38 21.77 17.12
N TRP A 213 -6.10 20.84 16.21
CA TRP A 213 -4.91 19.98 16.23
C TRP A 213 -4.28 19.88 14.84
N PRO A 214 -3.69 20.97 14.31
CA PRO A 214 -3.11 20.99 12.97
C PRO A 214 -2.03 19.93 12.76
N ASP A 215 -1.28 19.60 13.81
CA ASP A 215 -0.15 18.65 13.81
C ASP A 215 -0.56 17.22 14.25
N ALA A 216 -1.87 16.91 14.23
CA ALA A 216 -2.33 15.56 14.55
C ALA A 216 -1.73 14.51 13.58
N PRO A 217 -1.43 13.29 14.06
CA PRO A 217 -0.85 12.25 13.21
C PRO A 217 -1.82 11.88 12.07
N ILE A 218 -1.30 11.44 10.94
CA ILE A 218 -2.09 11.06 9.75
C ILE A 218 -3.20 10.07 10.10
N PHE A 219 -2.91 9.11 10.97
CA PHE A 219 -3.90 8.14 11.44
C PHE A 219 -5.11 8.79 12.13
N ALA A 220 -4.92 9.87 12.89
CA ALA A 220 -6.02 10.59 13.54
C ALA A 220 -6.94 11.26 12.51
N TYR A 221 -6.37 11.88 11.48
CA TYR A 221 -7.12 12.47 10.36
C TYR A 221 -7.91 11.40 9.58
N GLN A 222 -7.39 10.18 9.47
CA GLN A 222 -8.09 9.07 8.82
C GLN A 222 -9.20 8.49 9.72
N ALA A 223 -8.91 8.21 10.99
CA ALA A 223 -9.76 7.43 11.87
C ALA A 223 -10.88 8.24 12.53
N ILE A 224 -10.56 9.42 13.10
CA ILE A 224 -11.50 10.16 13.95
C ILE A 224 -12.71 10.65 13.14
N PRO A 225 -12.54 11.40 12.03
CA PRO A 225 -13.68 11.94 11.30
C PRO A 225 -14.55 10.84 10.68
N SER A 226 -13.91 9.79 10.16
CA SER A 226 -14.60 8.70 9.47
C SER A 226 -15.40 7.82 10.42
N LEU A 227 -14.79 7.31 11.49
CA LEU A 227 -15.44 6.42 12.45
C LEU A 227 -16.48 7.16 13.27
N LEU A 228 -16.17 8.39 13.73
CA LEU A 228 -17.11 9.17 14.52
C LEU A 228 -18.35 9.55 13.70
N ALA A 229 -18.18 9.95 12.44
CA ALA A 229 -19.31 10.30 11.59
C ALA A 229 -20.23 9.09 11.29
N VAL A 230 -19.67 7.91 11.04
CA VAL A 230 -20.46 6.67 10.86
C VAL A 230 -21.17 6.28 12.16
N PHE A 231 -20.47 6.39 13.30
CA PHE A 231 -21.04 6.08 14.61
C PHE A 231 -22.19 7.03 14.96
N VAL A 232 -21.99 8.35 14.84
CA VAL A 232 -23.01 9.38 15.09
C VAL A 232 -24.23 9.16 14.19
N MET A 233 -24.03 8.97 12.88
CA MET A 233 -25.15 8.71 11.96
C MET A 233 -25.83 7.37 12.25
N GLY A 234 -25.08 6.36 12.69
CA GLY A 234 -25.62 5.09 13.15
C GLY A 234 -26.53 5.26 14.36
N LEU A 235 -26.12 6.07 15.34
CA LEU A 235 -26.93 6.43 16.52
C LEU A 235 -28.18 7.19 16.12
N VAL A 236 -28.07 8.24 15.28
CA VAL A 236 -29.22 9.01 14.78
C VAL A 236 -30.24 8.08 14.11
N MET A 237 -29.79 7.20 13.22
CA MET A 237 -30.66 6.24 12.54
C MET A 237 -31.24 5.19 13.48
N TYR A 238 -30.48 4.75 14.48
CA TYR A 238 -30.97 3.83 15.51
C TYR A 238 -32.11 4.47 16.31
N PHE A 239 -31.95 5.72 16.76
CA PHE A 239 -32.98 6.44 17.50
C PHE A 239 -34.18 6.81 16.62
N ASP A 240 -34.00 7.20 15.36
CA ASP A 240 -35.10 7.44 14.41
C ASP A 240 -35.96 6.18 14.24
N VAL A 241 -35.32 5.02 14.05
CA VAL A 241 -36.02 3.74 13.91
C VAL A 241 -36.73 3.34 15.20
N ARG A 242 -36.09 3.53 16.37
CA ARG A 242 -36.69 3.22 17.67
C ARG A 242 -37.89 4.12 18.00
N ARG A 243 -37.86 5.39 17.57
CA ARG A 243 -39.00 6.32 17.73
C ARG A 243 -40.21 5.92 16.86
N ARG A 244 -39.98 5.31 15.70
CA ARG A 244 -41.02 5.02 14.69
C ARG A 244 -41.59 3.59 14.72
N GLY A 245 -41.20 2.70 15.63
CA GLY A 245 -41.70 1.32 15.64
C GLY A 245 -41.28 0.44 16.84
N PRO A 246 -41.80 -0.80 16.94
CA PRO A 246 -41.61 -1.64 18.12
C PRO A 246 -40.16 -2.11 18.29
N SER A 247 -39.79 -2.28 19.56
CA SER A 247 -38.47 -2.61 20.10
C SER A 247 -37.56 -3.47 19.19
N TYR A 248 -36.46 -2.87 18.71
CA TYR A 248 -35.35 -3.57 18.08
C TYR A 248 -34.41 -4.15 19.15
N LYS A 249 -34.74 -5.35 19.65
CA LYS A 249 -33.73 -6.17 20.33
C LYS A 249 -32.92 -6.91 19.26
N PRO A 250 -31.60 -6.70 19.15
CA PRO A 250 -30.75 -7.41 18.18
C PRO A 250 -30.79 -8.93 18.35
N VAL A 251 -31.14 -9.40 19.55
CA VAL A 251 -30.98 -10.78 20.04
C VAL A 251 -32.23 -11.63 19.85
N ASP A 252 -33.40 -11.05 19.59
CA ASP A 252 -34.68 -11.80 19.54
C ASP A 252 -34.97 -12.42 18.16
N ARG A 253 -33.97 -12.49 17.28
CA ARG A 253 -34.15 -13.00 15.92
C ARG A 253 -33.89 -14.50 15.83
N PRO A 254 -34.67 -15.24 15.02
CA PRO A 254 -34.41 -16.64 14.78
C PRO A 254 -33.04 -16.80 14.12
N ILE A 255 -32.18 -17.59 14.76
CA ILE A 255 -30.87 -17.95 14.24
C ILE A 255 -31.09 -19.06 13.23
N GLU A 256 -30.79 -18.81 11.95
CA GLU A 256 -30.84 -19.85 10.94
C GLU A 256 -29.78 -20.93 11.25
N PRO A 257 -30.12 -22.22 11.14
CA PRO A 257 -29.17 -23.29 11.37
C PRO A 257 -28.01 -23.21 10.38
N LEU A 258 -26.82 -23.60 10.82
CA LEU A 258 -25.62 -23.66 9.99
C LEU A 258 -25.83 -24.63 8.82
N LYS A 259 -25.80 -24.09 7.60
CA LYS A 259 -26.18 -24.83 6.37
C LYS A 259 -25.08 -25.77 5.86
N ALA A 260 -23.82 -25.54 6.24
CA ALA A 260 -22.69 -26.41 5.85
C ALA A 260 -22.49 -27.58 6.83
N GLN A 261 -22.84 -28.79 6.40
CA GLN A 261 -22.74 -30.05 7.16
C GLN A 261 -21.35 -30.71 7.11
N GLN A 262 -20.52 -30.43 6.10
CA GLN A 262 -19.14 -30.96 5.97
C GLN A 262 -18.10 -29.94 6.46
N VAL A 263 -17.73 -30.05 7.74
CA VAL A 263 -16.93 -29.05 8.46
C VAL A 263 -15.45 -29.39 8.51
N LEU A 264 -15.09 -30.68 8.66
CA LEU A 264 -13.70 -31.05 8.95
C LEU A 264 -12.76 -30.84 7.76
N SER A 265 -13.16 -31.22 6.55
CA SER A 265 -12.34 -30.98 5.34
C SER A 265 -12.17 -29.49 5.04
N ALA A 266 -13.22 -28.69 5.24
CA ALA A 266 -13.16 -27.23 5.09
C ALA A 266 -12.26 -26.57 6.15
N VAL A 267 -12.37 -27.00 7.41
CA VAL A 267 -11.48 -26.56 8.49
C VAL A 267 -10.04 -26.95 8.19
N ALA A 268 -9.80 -28.20 7.78
CA ALA A 268 -8.47 -28.68 7.40
C ALA A 268 -7.89 -27.87 6.24
N ALA A 269 -8.67 -27.59 5.19
CA ALA A 269 -8.23 -26.76 4.07
C ALA A 269 -7.82 -25.35 4.50
N VAL A 270 -8.62 -24.69 5.35
CA VAL A 270 -8.29 -23.36 5.89
C VAL A 270 -7.03 -23.40 6.74
N VAL A 271 -6.88 -24.41 7.59
CA VAL A 271 -5.68 -24.58 8.45
C VAL A 271 -4.44 -24.86 7.60
N VAL A 272 -4.52 -25.76 6.62
CA VAL A 272 -3.39 -26.06 5.72
C VAL A 272 -2.98 -24.83 4.93
N ALA A 273 -3.94 -24.07 4.38
CA ALA A 273 -3.65 -22.83 3.67
C ALA A 273 -3.03 -21.77 4.59
N ALA A 274 -3.52 -21.64 5.83
CA ALA A 274 -2.94 -20.74 6.81
C ALA A 274 -1.49 -21.13 7.14
N CYS A 275 -1.22 -22.41 7.40
CA CYS A 275 0.13 -22.92 7.63
C CYS A 275 1.04 -22.67 6.42
N ALA A 276 0.57 -22.90 5.20
CA ALA A 276 1.35 -22.59 4.00
C ALA A 276 1.74 -21.09 3.95
N LEU A 277 0.77 -20.21 4.19
CA LEU A 277 0.99 -18.75 4.22
C LEU A 277 1.96 -18.32 5.33
N THR A 278 1.95 -18.98 6.50
CA THR A 278 2.86 -18.62 7.60
C THR A 278 4.35 -18.81 7.30
N VAL A 279 4.67 -19.68 6.35
CA VAL A 279 6.04 -20.04 5.97
C VAL A 279 6.50 -19.23 4.75
N LEU A 280 5.56 -18.61 4.01
CA LEU A 280 5.91 -17.77 2.86
C LEU A 280 6.48 -16.43 3.36
N PRO A 281 7.74 -16.11 3.00
CA PRO A 281 8.39 -14.91 3.48
C PRO A 281 7.77 -13.67 2.85
N ILE A 282 7.59 -12.62 3.66
CA ILE A 282 7.42 -11.27 3.12
C ILE A 282 8.81 -10.76 2.74
N PRO A 283 9.00 -10.13 1.55
CA PRO A 283 10.28 -9.53 1.18
C PRO A 283 10.88 -8.75 2.36
N PRO A 284 12.20 -8.88 2.62
CA PRO A 284 12.84 -8.09 3.67
C PRO A 284 12.48 -6.62 3.44
N GLY A 285 12.12 -5.93 4.52
CA GLY A 285 11.78 -4.51 4.43
C GLY A 285 12.96 -3.76 3.79
N TYR A 286 12.68 -2.84 2.88
CA TYR A 286 13.67 -1.81 2.56
C TYR A 286 14.11 -1.19 3.89
N ASP A 287 15.41 -1.07 4.15
CA ASP A 287 15.94 -0.62 5.44
C ASP A 287 15.31 0.74 5.81
N ARG A 288 14.33 0.69 6.72
CA ARG A 288 13.46 1.81 7.08
C ARG A 288 14.13 2.80 8.01
N GLN A 289 15.30 2.43 8.53
CA GLN A 289 16.13 3.28 9.37
C GLN A 289 17.22 3.87 8.49
N PHE A 290 16.91 4.99 7.85
CA PHE A 290 17.92 5.73 7.14
C PHE A 290 19.04 6.11 8.13
N PRO A 291 20.31 5.98 7.73
CA PRO A 291 21.42 6.27 8.62
C PRO A 291 21.36 7.74 9.05
N LEU A 292 21.45 7.98 10.36
CA LEU A 292 21.66 9.32 10.90
C LEU A 292 23.11 9.70 10.66
N VAL A 293 23.32 10.72 9.85
CA VAL A 293 24.66 11.14 9.44
C VAL A 293 25.03 12.39 10.24
N ALA A 294 26.01 12.27 11.14
CA ALA A 294 26.45 13.39 11.97
C ALA A 294 27.08 14.49 11.09
N GLY A 295 26.63 15.74 11.25
CA GLY A 295 27.13 16.90 10.50
C GLY A 295 26.50 17.11 9.13
N LEU A 296 25.53 16.26 8.73
CA LEU A 296 24.69 16.50 7.55
C LEU A 296 23.73 17.66 7.85
N ASP A 297 23.62 18.64 6.94
CA ASP A 297 22.65 19.73 7.01
C ASP A 297 21.76 19.70 5.77
N LEU A 298 20.57 19.09 5.91
CA LEU A 298 19.61 18.96 4.80
C LEU A 298 18.92 20.28 4.43
N ASN A 299 19.18 21.38 5.15
CA ASN A 299 18.63 22.69 4.80
C ASN A 299 19.55 23.46 3.84
N ARG A 300 20.76 22.97 3.57
CA ARG A 300 21.66 23.57 2.59
C ARG A 300 21.35 23.03 1.19
N PRO A 301 21.33 23.90 0.17
CA PRO A 301 21.26 23.46 -1.21
C PRO A 301 22.44 22.54 -1.53
N HIS A 302 22.19 21.50 -2.32
CA HIS A 302 23.26 20.64 -2.84
C HIS A 302 24.14 21.43 -3.80
N VAL A 303 25.42 21.58 -3.43
CA VAL A 303 26.42 22.19 -4.31
C VAL A 303 27.12 21.08 -5.09
N PRO A 304 27.32 21.22 -6.41
CA PRO A 304 28.12 20.28 -7.18
C PRO A 304 29.49 20.05 -6.51
N PRO A 305 29.94 18.81 -6.36
CA PRO A 305 31.27 18.56 -5.80
C PRO A 305 32.40 19.15 -6.66
N ASN A 306 33.57 19.32 -6.05
CA ASN A 306 34.75 19.84 -6.75
C ASN A 306 35.05 19.02 -8.03
N GLY A 307 35.31 19.71 -9.15
CA GLY A 307 35.53 19.06 -10.45
C GLY A 307 34.25 18.80 -11.25
N TRP A 308 33.09 19.27 -10.76
CA TRP A 308 31.80 19.21 -11.44
C TRP A 308 31.21 20.61 -11.65
N THR A 309 30.62 20.80 -12.83
CA THR A 309 29.93 22.04 -13.21
C THR A 309 28.42 21.79 -13.25
N LEU A 310 27.64 22.68 -12.62
CA LEU A 310 26.18 22.68 -12.75
C LEU A 310 25.81 23.19 -14.14
N LEU A 311 25.04 22.40 -14.88
CA LEU A 311 24.52 22.77 -16.20
C LEU A 311 23.07 23.25 -16.13
N ALA A 312 22.26 22.58 -15.32
CA ALA A 312 20.87 22.93 -15.13
C ALA A 312 20.39 22.49 -13.75
N GLU A 313 19.47 23.25 -13.19
CA GLU A 313 18.76 22.95 -11.96
C GLU A 313 17.26 23.07 -12.23
N ARG A 314 16.48 22.15 -11.68
CA ARG A 314 15.03 22.19 -11.79
C ARG A 314 14.38 21.65 -10.53
N GLU A 315 13.52 22.48 -9.95
CA GLU A 315 12.67 22.11 -8.84
C GLU A 315 11.31 21.60 -9.34
N TYR A 316 10.82 20.52 -8.75
CA TYR A 316 9.52 19.93 -9.07
C TYR A 316 8.56 20.10 -7.90
N SER A 317 7.86 21.23 -7.89
CA SER A 317 6.94 21.59 -6.81
C SER A 317 5.78 20.62 -6.59
N TRP A 318 5.50 19.68 -7.50
CA TRP A 318 4.44 18.67 -7.34
C TRP A 318 4.81 17.50 -6.41
N SER A 319 6.08 17.38 -6.00
CA SER A 319 6.60 16.32 -5.12
C SER A 319 5.86 16.21 -3.79
N HIS A 320 5.36 17.31 -3.24
CA HIS A 320 4.59 17.33 -1.97
C HIS A 320 3.40 16.36 -1.98
N ARG A 321 2.78 16.16 -3.15
CA ARG A 321 1.66 15.21 -3.30
C ARG A 321 2.08 13.75 -3.10
N PHE A 322 3.34 13.47 -3.41
CA PHE A 322 3.94 12.13 -3.41
C PHE A 322 4.76 11.86 -2.14
N PHE A 323 5.35 12.86 -1.52
CA PHE A 323 6.22 12.65 -0.35
C PHE A 323 5.74 13.41 0.91
N GLY A 324 4.57 14.03 0.86
CA GLY A 324 3.99 14.73 2.01
C GLY A 324 4.32 16.22 2.04
N ASP A 325 3.85 16.89 3.09
CA ASP A 325 3.96 18.34 3.19
C ASP A 325 5.42 18.76 3.33
N ARG A 326 5.81 19.83 2.60
CA ARG A 326 7.17 20.40 2.57
C ARG A 326 8.25 19.54 1.90
N SER A 327 7.88 18.50 1.14
CA SER A 327 8.86 17.78 0.32
C SER A 327 9.07 18.44 -1.04
N VAL A 328 10.33 18.50 -1.45
CA VAL A 328 10.77 19.04 -2.73
C VAL A 328 11.59 17.97 -3.46
N LEU A 329 11.30 17.79 -4.75
CA LEU A 329 12.18 17.04 -5.64
C LEU A 329 12.99 18.06 -6.44
N THR A 330 14.31 18.06 -6.25
CA THR A 330 15.22 18.91 -7.01
C THR A 330 16.13 18.05 -7.88
N ARG A 331 16.21 18.42 -9.15
CA ARG A 331 17.06 17.79 -10.16
C ARG A 331 18.20 18.71 -10.54
N TYR A 332 19.41 18.19 -10.43
CA TYR A 332 20.63 18.85 -10.90
C TYR A 332 21.21 18.05 -12.07
N LEU A 333 21.48 18.71 -13.19
CA LEU A 333 22.29 18.17 -14.26
C LEU A 333 23.71 18.70 -14.09
N ILE A 334 24.65 17.82 -13.78
CA ILE A 334 26.05 18.18 -13.59
C ILE A 334 26.94 17.54 -14.66
N ARG A 335 28.10 18.15 -14.90
CA ARG A 335 29.09 17.64 -15.86
C ARG A 335 30.50 17.72 -15.30
N ALA A 336 31.27 16.66 -15.48
CA ALA A 336 32.66 16.62 -15.10
C ALA A 336 33.47 17.68 -15.87
N GLU A 337 34.33 18.42 -15.17
CA GLU A 337 35.19 19.45 -15.76
C GLU A 337 36.29 18.85 -16.63
N ARG A 338 36.85 17.71 -16.18
CA ARG A 338 37.94 17.01 -16.85
C ARG A 338 37.44 15.71 -17.48
N PRO A 339 37.94 15.38 -18.68
CA PRO A 339 37.70 14.06 -19.26
C PRO A 339 38.43 12.98 -18.46
N ASN A 340 37.85 11.78 -18.38
CA ASN A 340 38.48 10.63 -17.74
C ASN A 340 38.37 9.39 -18.65
N PRO A 341 39.49 8.83 -19.15
CA PRO A 341 39.48 7.66 -20.03
C PRO A 341 38.96 6.39 -19.35
N GLN A 342 38.93 6.33 -18.02
CA GLN A 342 38.36 5.20 -17.28
C GLN A 342 36.83 5.20 -17.31
N TRP A 343 36.19 6.37 -17.42
CA TRP A 343 34.74 6.50 -17.47
C TRP A 343 34.21 6.49 -18.92
N ASP A 344 35.02 6.92 -19.87
CA ASP A 344 34.67 6.92 -21.29
C ASP A 344 35.90 6.67 -22.14
N LYS A 345 35.86 5.66 -23.00
CA LYS A 345 36.97 5.31 -23.92
C LYS A 345 37.32 6.48 -24.85
N GLU A 346 36.32 7.29 -25.21
CA GLU A 346 36.53 8.49 -26.03
C GLU A 346 36.91 9.72 -25.21
N SER A 347 37.07 9.58 -23.88
CA SER A 347 37.42 10.67 -22.98
C SER A 347 36.50 11.88 -23.11
N ARG A 348 35.20 11.68 -23.32
CA ARG A 348 34.23 12.79 -23.28
C ARG A 348 33.94 13.15 -21.82
N ARG A 349 33.49 14.39 -21.60
CA ARG A 349 33.09 14.85 -20.27
C ARG A 349 31.74 14.25 -19.90
N ARG A 350 31.71 13.40 -18.87
CA ARG A 350 30.49 12.70 -18.43
C ARG A 350 29.47 13.68 -17.85
N ARG A 351 28.20 13.45 -18.16
CA ARG A 351 27.05 14.13 -17.55
C ARG A 351 26.34 13.16 -16.62
N VAL A 352 25.93 13.65 -15.46
CA VAL A 352 25.18 12.88 -14.47
C VAL A 352 24.01 13.73 -14.01
N VAL A 353 22.86 13.10 -13.84
CA VAL A 353 21.72 13.70 -13.16
C VAL A 353 21.76 13.31 -11.70
N VAL A 354 21.61 14.30 -10.82
CA VAL A 354 21.46 14.13 -9.37
C VAL A 354 20.04 14.56 -9.02
N ASP A 355 19.22 13.60 -8.64
CA ASP A 355 17.87 13.85 -8.15
C ASP A 355 17.86 13.70 -6.63
N THR A 356 17.36 14.72 -5.94
CA THR A 356 17.28 14.79 -4.48
C THR A 356 15.83 14.96 -4.09
N VAL A 357 15.34 14.09 -3.19
CA VAL A 357 13.99 14.17 -2.62
C VAL A 357 14.13 14.29 -1.13
N ASP A 358 13.77 15.44 -0.59
CA ASP A 358 13.65 15.63 0.86
C ASP A 358 12.22 15.32 1.32
N ALA A 359 12.07 14.79 2.52
CA ALA A 359 10.77 14.51 3.11
C ALA A 359 10.79 14.64 4.65
N PRO A 360 9.61 14.76 5.28
CA PRO A 360 9.49 14.79 6.74
C PRO A 360 9.94 13.52 7.44
N ASP A 361 9.99 12.38 6.76
CA ASP A 361 10.45 11.11 7.33
C ASP A 361 10.84 10.12 6.22
N GLY A 362 11.53 9.05 6.60
CA GLY A 362 11.96 8.02 5.65
C GLY A 362 10.79 7.21 5.06
N TYR A 363 9.67 7.11 5.77
CA TYR A 363 8.49 6.37 5.33
C TYR A 363 7.81 7.04 4.14
N ALA A 364 7.79 8.37 4.12
CA ALA A 364 7.29 9.15 3.01
C ALA A 364 8.04 8.82 1.71
N ILE A 365 9.37 8.72 1.81
CA ILE A 365 10.30 8.39 0.72
C ILE A 365 10.15 6.93 0.27
N ASP A 366 10.10 5.97 1.20
CA ASP A 366 10.06 4.54 0.87
C ASP A 366 8.73 4.07 0.28
N ARG A 367 7.64 4.82 0.49
CA ARG A 367 6.32 4.49 -0.08
C ARG A 367 6.34 4.42 -1.62
N LEU A 368 7.23 5.19 -2.25
CA LEU A 368 7.39 5.31 -3.70
C LEU A 368 8.83 4.94 -4.05
N PRO A 369 9.03 3.76 -4.67
CA PRO A 369 10.35 3.36 -5.15
C PRO A 369 10.86 4.35 -6.20
N GLU A 370 12.18 4.55 -6.27
CA GLU A 370 12.83 5.56 -7.12
C GLU A 370 12.29 5.59 -8.54
N PHE A 371 12.35 4.46 -9.25
CA PHE A 371 12.05 4.40 -10.69
C PHE A 371 10.59 4.69 -11.03
N VAL A 372 9.68 4.54 -10.07
CA VAL A 372 8.24 4.68 -10.31
C VAL A 372 7.88 6.10 -10.70
N LEU A 373 8.63 7.09 -10.20
CA LEU A 373 8.39 8.50 -10.51
C LEU A 373 8.79 8.92 -11.91
N TYR A 374 9.48 8.06 -12.66
CA TYR A 374 10.09 8.44 -13.91
C TYR A 374 9.31 7.91 -15.10
N ASN A 375 9.33 8.67 -16.18
CA ASN A 375 8.74 8.24 -17.44
C ASN A 375 9.60 7.16 -18.10
N LEU A 376 9.37 5.92 -17.70
CA LEU A 376 9.98 4.75 -18.31
C LEU A 376 8.89 4.05 -19.11
N SER A 377 9.06 3.97 -20.43
CA SER A 377 7.99 3.42 -21.28
C SER A 377 7.84 1.91 -21.07
N GLN A 378 8.98 1.23 -20.85
CA GLN A 378 9.09 -0.22 -20.66
C GLN A 378 10.35 -0.54 -19.82
N PRO A 379 10.38 -0.22 -18.51
CA PRO A 379 11.58 -0.41 -17.71
C PRO A 379 11.89 -1.89 -17.46
N ARG A 380 13.13 -2.29 -17.74
CA ARG A 380 13.78 -3.48 -17.16
C ARG A 380 14.77 -3.01 -16.11
N VAL A 381 14.66 -3.54 -14.90
CA VAL A 381 15.56 -3.18 -13.79
C VAL A 381 16.36 -4.43 -13.43
N GLY A 382 17.68 -4.34 -13.60
CA GLY A 382 18.61 -5.40 -13.20
C GLY A 382 18.66 -5.60 -11.67
N PRO A 383 19.21 -6.72 -11.19
CA PRO A 383 19.35 -6.97 -9.76
C PRO A 383 20.13 -5.84 -9.08
N ALA A 384 19.73 -5.53 -7.84
CA ALA A 384 20.39 -4.52 -7.04
C ALA A 384 21.74 -5.00 -6.53
N THR A 385 22.78 -4.22 -6.77
CA THR A 385 24.09 -4.36 -6.12
C THR A 385 24.19 -3.33 -5.00
N TRP A 386 24.55 -3.78 -3.80
CA TRP A 386 24.73 -2.89 -2.65
C TRP A 386 26.19 -2.46 -2.57
N LEU A 387 26.42 -1.15 -2.43
CA LEU A 387 27.73 -0.54 -2.33
C LEU A 387 27.85 0.22 -1.02
N ASP A 388 28.93 -0.01 -0.28
CA ASP A 388 29.28 0.80 0.88
C ASP A 388 29.91 2.12 0.41
N LEU A 389 29.26 3.24 0.73
CA LEU A 389 29.76 4.58 0.43
C LEU A 389 30.54 5.19 1.61
N GLY A 390 30.69 4.46 2.72
CA GLY A 390 31.27 4.94 3.96
C GLY A 390 30.27 5.69 4.84
N ASN A 391 30.68 6.07 6.06
CA ASN A 391 29.85 6.78 7.05
C ASN A 391 28.54 6.05 7.42
N GLY A 392 28.51 4.72 7.29
CA GLY A 392 27.31 3.91 7.52
C GLY A 392 26.24 4.06 6.43
N ILE A 393 26.59 4.64 5.28
CA ILE A 393 25.68 4.82 4.15
C ILE A 393 25.91 3.70 3.14
N THR A 394 24.87 2.88 2.94
CA THR A 394 24.84 1.89 1.88
C THR A 394 24.00 2.41 0.73
N ALA A 395 24.56 2.39 -0.47
CA ALA A 395 23.85 2.73 -1.70
C ALA A 395 23.43 1.47 -2.46
N ARG A 396 22.36 1.64 -3.23
CA ARG A 396 21.83 0.64 -4.14
C ARG A 396 22.14 1.05 -5.57
N LEU A 397 22.84 0.18 -6.29
CA LEU A 397 23.12 0.32 -7.70
C LEU A 397 22.19 -0.59 -8.50
N ASN A 398 21.53 -0.04 -9.50
CA ASN A 398 20.70 -0.75 -10.46
C ASN A 398 21.06 -0.31 -11.89
N VAL A 399 21.02 -1.25 -12.83
CA VAL A 399 20.99 -0.92 -14.26
C VAL A 399 19.53 -0.91 -14.71
N VAL A 400 19.10 0.20 -15.31
CA VAL A 400 17.74 0.39 -15.79
C VAL A 400 17.78 0.53 -17.30
N LEU A 401 17.00 -0.29 -18.00
CA LEU A 401 16.87 -0.24 -19.46
C LEU A 401 15.45 0.18 -19.84
N ASP A 402 15.29 1.03 -20.84
CA ASP A 402 14.02 1.29 -21.52
C ASP A 402 14.05 0.61 -22.89
N ASP A 403 13.36 -0.53 -23.00
CA ASP A 403 13.34 -1.36 -24.21
C ASP A 403 12.74 -0.63 -25.42
N ARG A 404 11.90 0.38 -25.21
CA ARG A 404 11.28 1.13 -26.30
C ARG A 404 12.22 2.19 -26.86
N LYS A 405 12.95 2.87 -25.97
CA LYS A 405 13.92 3.91 -26.36
C LYS A 405 15.31 3.35 -26.67
N LEU A 406 15.58 2.09 -26.33
CA LEU A 406 16.89 1.45 -26.40
C LEU A 406 17.94 2.27 -25.62
N LEU A 407 17.53 2.80 -24.47
CA LEU A 407 18.39 3.56 -23.56
C LEU A 407 18.63 2.75 -22.29
N SER A 408 19.85 2.80 -21.80
CA SER A 408 20.27 2.21 -20.53
C SER A 408 20.86 3.29 -19.63
N TRP A 409 20.59 3.17 -18.34
CA TRP A 409 21.11 4.04 -17.31
C TRP A 409 21.68 3.23 -16.16
N THR A 410 22.82 3.68 -15.65
CA THR A 410 23.36 3.25 -14.36
C THR A 410 22.78 4.15 -13.28
N TRP A 411 22.08 3.56 -12.32
CA TRP A 411 21.34 4.27 -11.29
C TRP A 411 21.87 3.92 -9.91
N LEU A 412 22.43 4.89 -9.20
CA LEU A 412 22.90 4.71 -7.83
C LEU A 412 22.05 5.57 -6.89
N SER A 413 21.45 4.96 -5.88
CA SER A 413 20.60 5.66 -4.92
C SER A 413 20.98 5.35 -3.48
N TRP A 414 20.95 6.33 -2.60
CA TRP A 414 21.03 6.11 -1.16
C TRP A 414 20.04 7.02 -0.44
N ASN A 415 19.75 6.63 0.80
CA ASN A 415 18.94 7.41 1.70
C ASN A 415 19.77 7.77 2.94
N TRP A 416 19.50 8.92 3.53
CA TRP A 416 20.08 9.35 4.79
C TRP A 416 19.09 10.24 5.54
N ARG A 417 19.40 10.57 6.80
CA ARG A 417 18.60 11.49 7.58
C ARG A 417 19.44 12.48 8.39
N ASP A 418 18.85 13.65 8.60
CA ASP A 418 19.31 14.71 9.50
C ASP A 418 18.15 15.00 10.48
N GLY A 419 18.31 14.56 11.73
CA GLY A 419 17.26 14.63 12.75
C GLY A 419 15.96 13.97 12.30
N ASP A 420 14.92 14.81 12.15
CA ASP A 420 13.56 14.46 11.74
C ASP A 420 13.31 14.74 10.24
N ARG A 421 14.35 14.85 9.41
CA ARG A 421 14.21 14.94 7.95
C ARG A 421 14.95 13.80 7.29
N ALA A 422 14.35 13.27 6.25
CA ALA A 422 14.94 12.24 5.41
C ALA A 422 15.19 12.80 4.02
N GLU A 423 16.26 12.33 3.39
CA GLU A 423 16.52 12.63 1.99
C GLU A 423 16.96 11.38 1.26
N ARG A 424 16.48 11.25 0.02
CA ARG A 424 16.95 10.29 -0.96
C ARG A 424 17.71 11.02 -2.05
N VAL A 425 18.92 10.55 -2.33
CA VAL A 425 19.73 11.03 -3.45
C VAL A 425 19.80 9.91 -4.49
N SER A 426 19.61 10.26 -5.77
CA SER A 426 19.66 9.36 -6.91
C SER A 426 20.57 9.94 -7.98
N LEU A 427 21.62 9.19 -8.31
CA LEU A 427 22.54 9.48 -9.41
C LEU A 427 22.16 8.65 -10.62
N ILE A 428 21.95 9.32 -11.75
CA ILE A 428 21.58 8.68 -13.01
C ILE A 428 22.66 9.03 -14.03
N ALA A 429 23.42 8.03 -14.46
CA ALA A 429 24.39 8.13 -15.55
C ALA A 429 23.83 7.40 -16.78
N ALA A 430 23.90 8.04 -17.95
CA ALA A 430 23.46 7.44 -19.20
C ALA A 430 24.61 6.66 -19.86
N ASP A 431 24.32 5.44 -20.30
CA ASP A 431 25.25 4.62 -21.09
C ASP A 431 25.51 5.24 -22.48
N ASN A 432 24.59 6.08 -22.97
CA ASN A 432 24.88 6.96 -24.10
C ASN A 432 25.77 8.13 -23.64
N HIS A 433 27.01 8.17 -24.15
CA HIS A 433 28.02 9.17 -23.79
C HIS A 433 27.96 10.46 -24.62
N LEU A 434 26.95 10.62 -25.48
CA LEU A 434 26.80 11.82 -26.30
C LEU A 434 26.38 13.04 -25.46
N PRO A 435 26.78 14.26 -25.87
CA PRO A 435 26.46 15.50 -25.16
C PRO A 435 24.96 15.84 -25.12
N ASP A 436 24.14 15.17 -25.93
CA ASP A 436 22.69 15.29 -26.02
C ASP A 436 21.94 14.03 -25.52
N ALA A 437 22.65 13.04 -24.97
CA ALA A 437 22.06 11.86 -24.34
C ALA A 437 20.88 12.22 -23.42
N GLU A 438 19.79 11.46 -23.57
CA GLU A 438 18.53 11.69 -22.87
C GLU A 438 18.55 11.04 -21.47
N PHE A 439 18.11 11.81 -20.48
CA PHE A 439 17.88 11.32 -19.12
C PHE A 439 16.38 11.16 -18.85
N PRO A 440 15.97 10.11 -18.11
CA PRO A 440 14.57 9.90 -17.78
C PRO A 440 14.04 11.08 -16.99
N GLN A 441 12.82 11.54 -17.29
CA GLN A 441 12.21 12.68 -16.61
C GLN A 441 11.23 12.22 -15.53
N PRO A 442 11.24 12.82 -14.33
CA PRO A 442 10.23 12.55 -13.33
C PRO A 442 8.88 13.12 -13.79
N GLN A 443 7.78 12.47 -13.41
CA GLN A 443 6.43 12.82 -13.82
C GLN A 443 5.47 12.93 -12.63
N PRO A 444 4.57 13.94 -12.63
CA PRO A 444 3.55 14.12 -11.60
C PRO A 444 2.35 13.17 -11.74
N SER A 445 2.38 12.21 -12.66
CA SER A 445 1.17 11.47 -13.05
C SER A 445 0.95 10.24 -12.18
N VAL A 446 0.03 10.35 -11.21
CA VAL A 446 -0.48 9.21 -10.42
C VAL A 446 -1.04 8.11 -11.32
N PHE A 447 -1.73 8.49 -12.40
CA PHE A 447 -2.26 7.56 -13.39
C PHE A 447 -1.17 6.95 -14.27
N GLY A 448 -0.16 7.72 -14.66
CA GLY A 448 0.99 7.20 -15.42
C GLY A 448 1.83 6.22 -14.60
N ILE A 449 2.01 6.50 -13.30
CA ILE A 449 2.61 5.60 -12.33
C ILE A 449 1.81 4.29 -12.23
N PHE A 450 0.48 4.38 -12.15
CA PHE A 450 -0.38 3.21 -12.06
C PHE A 450 -0.44 2.42 -13.38
N ASP A 451 -0.51 3.09 -14.52
CA ASP A 451 -0.45 2.48 -15.85
C ASP A 451 0.88 1.74 -16.04
N ASN A 452 2.00 2.33 -15.60
CA ASN A 452 3.29 1.66 -15.60
C ASN A 452 3.27 0.40 -14.73
N VAL A 453 2.71 0.48 -13.52
CA VAL A 453 2.59 -0.67 -12.61
C VAL A 453 1.66 -1.75 -13.16
N ILE A 454 0.52 -1.39 -13.76
CA ILE A 454 -0.41 -2.32 -14.42
C ILE A 454 0.26 -2.99 -15.62
N ASN A 455 0.94 -2.21 -16.46
CA ASN A 455 1.66 -2.75 -17.61
C ASN A 455 2.75 -3.71 -17.15
N ILE A 456 3.51 -3.35 -16.12
CA ILE A 456 4.49 -4.23 -15.46
C ILE A 456 3.80 -5.51 -14.93
N PHE A 457 2.61 -5.38 -14.34
CA PHE A 457 1.86 -6.49 -13.77
C PHE A 457 1.38 -7.50 -14.81
N PHE A 458 0.80 -7.02 -15.91
CA PHE A 458 0.23 -7.86 -16.97
C PHE A 458 1.26 -8.39 -17.97
N ARG A 459 2.43 -7.77 -18.11
CA ARG A 459 3.40 -8.12 -19.17
C ARG A 459 4.15 -9.44 -18.94
N GLY A 460 4.01 -10.11 -17.79
CA GLY A 460 4.69 -11.39 -17.59
C GLY A 460 6.22 -11.22 -17.64
N ASN A 461 6.98 -12.26 -17.92
CA ASN A 461 8.45 -12.41 -17.71
C ASN A 461 9.42 -11.36 -18.33
N ALA A 462 8.97 -10.19 -18.76
CA ALA A 462 9.80 -9.15 -19.38
C ALA A 462 10.23 -8.01 -18.44
N VAL A 463 9.75 -7.97 -17.18
CA VAL A 463 10.16 -6.96 -16.16
C VAL A 463 11.03 -7.62 -15.08
N VAL A 464 11.81 -8.60 -15.51
CA VAL A 464 12.45 -9.58 -14.63
C VAL A 464 13.65 -8.94 -13.93
N LEU A 465 13.49 -8.79 -12.61
CA LEU A 465 14.58 -8.99 -11.69
C LEU A 465 15.09 -10.39 -11.95
N ASP A 466 16.17 -10.50 -12.71
CA ASP A 466 16.74 -11.80 -12.98
C ASP A 466 17.20 -12.40 -11.65
N SER A 467 16.48 -13.43 -11.22
CA SER A 467 16.79 -14.16 -9.99
C SER A 467 18.00 -15.08 -10.21
N ASP A 468 18.41 -15.32 -11.45
CA ASP A 468 19.59 -16.09 -11.78
C ASP A 468 20.79 -15.16 -12.01
N ALA A 469 21.55 -14.91 -10.94
CA ALA A 469 22.84 -14.21 -10.99
C ALA A 469 23.89 -14.88 -11.91
N HIS A 470 23.58 -16.05 -12.48
CA HIS A 470 24.47 -16.82 -13.34
C HIS A 470 24.32 -16.53 -14.85
N VAL A 471 23.31 -15.76 -15.25
CA VAL A 471 23.16 -15.26 -16.63
C VAL A 471 23.02 -13.74 -16.59
N VAL A 472 24.10 -13.06 -16.21
CA VAL A 472 24.17 -11.60 -16.40
C VAL A 472 24.29 -11.37 -17.91
N ASP A 473 23.17 -11.05 -18.56
CA ASP A 473 23.18 -10.49 -19.93
C ASP A 473 24.23 -9.37 -19.96
N ALA A 474 25.11 -9.35 -20.96
CA ALA A 474 26.16 -8.33 -21.10
C ALA A 474 25.60 -6.90 -21.01
N ASP A 475 24.33 -6.71 -21.37
CA ASP A 475 23.59 -5.45 -21.34
C ASP A 475 23.18 -4.98 -19.93
N THR A 476 23.31 -5.83 -18.91
CA THR A 476 22.97 -5.51 -17.51
C THR A 476 24.19 -5.25 -16.62
N GLN A 477 25.41 -5.28 -17.17
CA GLN A 477 26.62 -4.92 -16.43
C GLN A 477 26.67 -3.40 -16.18
N PRO A 478 26.98 -2.94 -14.94
CA PRO A 478 27.00 -1.52 -14.61
C PRO A 478 28.28 -0.85 -15.13
N LYS A 479 28.23 -0.35 -16.37
CA LYS A 479 29.39 0.27 -17.05
C LYS A 479 29.89 1.55 -16.37
N ASP A 480 29.00 2.33 -15.75
CA ASP A 480 29.35 3.59 -15.07
C ASP A 480 29.50 3.42 -13.54
N GLN A 481 29.67 2.20 -13.03
CA GLN A 481 29.72 1.96 -11.57
C GLN A 481 30.76 2.83 -10.87
N ASP A 482 32.00 2.90 -11.38
CA ASP A 482 33.07 3.67 -10.76
C ASP A 482 32.77 5.17 -10.77
N LEU A 483 32.24 5.68 -11.89
CA LEU A 483 31.82 7.08 -12.04
C LEU A 483 30.80 7.48 -10.96
N VAL A 484 29.71 6.71 -10.83
CA VAL A 484 28.63 7.05 -9.89
C VAL A 484 29.05 6.82 -8.44
N THR A 485 29.93 5.85 -8.18
CA THR A 485 30.44 5.57 -6.82
C THR A 485 31.37 6.69 -6.34
N ASP A 486 32.30 7.14 -7.18
CA ASP A 486 33.22 8.23 -6.85
C ASP A 486 32.46 9.55 -6.65
N LEU A 487 31.50 9.84 -7.52
CA LEU A 487 30.65 11.01 -7.39
C LEU A 487 29.81 10.96 -6.10
N ALA A 488 29.22 9.80 -5.76
CA ALA A 488 28.43 9.66 -4.54
C ALA A 488 29.26 9.92 -3.28
N LYS A 489 30.49 9.38 -3.22
CA LYS A 489 31.42 9.65 -2.11
C LYS A 489 31.77 11.14 -2.01
N GLN A 490 31.94 11.83 -3.13
CA GLN A 490 32.19 13.28 -3.15
C GLN A 490 30.97 14.08 -2.67
N ILE A 491 29.75 13.69 -3.06
CA ILE A 491 28.50 14.33 -2.58
C ILE A 491 28.36 14.13 -1.07
N ILE A 492 28.59 12.93 -0.56
CA ILE A 492 28.55 12.64 0.88
C ILE A 492 29.56 13.52 1.63
N GLN A 493 30.80 13.61 1.14
CA GLN A 493 31.81 14.47 1.75
C GLN A 493 31.44 15.96 1.70
N ALA A 494 30.81 16.43 0.61
CA ALA A 494 30.36 17.81 0.50
C ALA A 494 29.22 18.12 1.49
N GLY A 495 28.28 17.18 1.69
CA GLY A 495 27.19 17.30 2.65
C GLY A 495 27.62 17.24 4.13
N LEU A 496 28.77 16.61 4.42
CA LEU A 496 29.33 16.45 5.77
C LEU A 496 30.20 17.63 6.25
N ARG A 497 30.70 18.46 5.33
CA ARG A 497 31.63 19.55 5.67
C ARG A 497 30.89 20.66 6.42
N SER A 498 31.07 20.63 7.75
CA SER A 498 30.81 21.71 8.70
C SER A 498 31.98 22.69 8.75
#